data_AF-A0A930QQ55-F1
#
_entry.id   AF-A0A930QQ55-F1
#
_cell.length_a   1.000
_cell.length_b   1.000
_cell.length_c   1.000
_cell.angle_alpha   90.00
_cell.angle_beta   90.00
_cell.angle_gamma   90.00
#
_symmetry.space_group_name_H-M   'P 1'
#
loop_
_entity.id
_entity.type
_entity.pdbx_description
1 polymer ?
#
loop_
_entity_poly.entity_id
_entity_poly.type
_entity_poly.pdbx_seq_one_letter_code
_entity_poly.pdbx_strand_id
1 'polypeptide(L)'
;HDMGEVFTGDIPTFEKTDADRAREHELRDAWIDALPAPYSAEIRALFAEMDAMETEEARLIKALDRMEAVITHNECDPSTWLPLEYELQHTYGVKEAAFSPILCELRAAVNDEVDAAIAAHHAEEHHET
;
A
#
# COMPACT_ATOMS: atom_id res chain seq x y z
N HIS A 1 -7.32 -5.88 5.40
CA HIS A 1 -6.11 -6.60 4.96
C HIS A 1 -4.97 -6.40 5.94
N ASP A 2 -4.83 -5.24 6.58
CA ASP A 2 -3.73 -4.95 7.54
C ASP A 2 -4.01 -5.28 9.01
N MET A 3 -4.81 -6.32 9.31
CA MET A 3 -5.14 -6.65 10.71
C MET A 3 -3.90 -7.04 11.54
N GLY A 4 -2.82 -7.51 10.89
CA GLY A 4 -1.57 -7.85 11.56
C GLY A 4 -0.91 -6.64 12.23
N GLU A 5 -1.11 -5.44 11.69
CA GLU A 5 -0.50 -4.20 12.17
C GLU A 5 -1.04 -3.74 13.52
N VAL A 6 -2.18 -4.30 13.97
CA VAL A 6 -2.65 -4.16 15.36
C VAL A 6 -1.59 -4.65 16.36
N PHE A 7 -0.75 -5.60 15.97
CA PHE A 7 0.25 -6.21 16.86
C PHE A 7 1.65 -5.64 16.70
N THR A 8 2.03 -5.24 15.49
CA THR A 8 3.38 -4.76 15.17
C THR A 8 3.47 -3.25 14.99
N GLY A 9 2.33 -2.57 14.87
CA GLY A 9 2.25 -1.21 14.32
C GLY A 9 2.38 -1.22 12.81
N ASP A 10 2.01 -0.10 12.18
CA ASP A 10 2.32 0.17 10.78
C ASP A 10 3.82 0.46 10.63
N ILE A 11 4.43 -0.09 9.58
CA ILE A 11 5.85 0.06 9.27
C ILE A 11 5.93 0.57 7.83
N PRO A 12 6.57 1.73 7.58
CA PRO A 12 6.69 2.28 6.24
C PRO A 12 7.21 1.25 5.24
N THR A 13 6.63 1.20 4.04
CA THR A 13 6.93 0.12 3.08
C THR A 13 8.41 0.02 2.71
N PHE A 14 9.16 1.12 2.75
CA PHE A 14 10.59 1.16 2.46
C PHE A 14 11.48 0.75 3.65
N GLU A 15 10.91 0.68 4.86
CA GLU A 15 11.57 0.18 6.06
C GLU A 15 11.20 -1.27 6.39
N LYS A 16 10.01 -1.73 5.96
CA LYS A 16 9.43 -3.04 6.30
C LYS A 16 10.27 -4.21 5.78
N THR A 17 10.88 -4.97 6.69
CA THR A 17 11.74 -6.12 6.36
C THR A 17 10.97 -7.44 6.27
N ASP A 18 11.63 -8.51 5.79
CA ASP A 18 11.05 -9.86 5.81
C ASP A 18 10.84 -10.39 7.23
N ALA A 19 11.68 -9.99 8.18
CA ALA A 19 11.52 -10.36 9.58
C ALA A 19 10.28 -9.70 10.19
N ASP A 20 10.01 -8.44 9.84
CA ASP A 20 8.80 -7.74 10.28
C ASP A 20 7.55 -8.40 9.72
N ARG A 21 7.55 -8.74 8.41
CA ARG A 21 6.46 -9.48 7.77
C ARG A 21 6.20 -10.83 8.43
N ALA A 22 7.26 -11.60 8.69
CA ALA A 22 7.14 -12.90 9.35
C ALA A 22 6.57 -12.77 10.77
N ARG A 23 7.02 -11.75 11.52
CA ARG A 23 6.54 -11.49 12.88
C ARG A 23 5.08 -11.06 12.89
N GLU A 24 4.68 -10.20 11.97
CA GLU A 24 3.30 -9.75 11.80
C GLU A 24 2.39 -10.93 11.47
N HIS A 25 2.77 -11.78 10.50
CA HIS A 25 2.01 -12.98 10.13
C HIS A 25 1.86 -13.96 11.30
N GLU A 26 2.94 -14.19 12.08
CA GLU A 26 2.88 -15.07 13.26
C GLU A 26 1.85 -14.58 14.29
N LEU A 27 1.86 -13.28 14.62
CA LEU A 27 0.95 -12.68 15.59
C LEU A 27 -0.49 -12.66 15.09
N ARG A 28 -0.68 -12.28 13.82
CA ARG A 28 -1.96 -12.31 13.13
C ARG A 28 -2.56 -13.72 13.16
N ASP A 29 -1.79 -14.73 12.77
CA ASP A 29 -2.28 -16.10 12.67
C ASP A 29 -2.63 -16.68 14.04
N ALA A 30 -1.84 -16.37 15.08
CA ALA A 30 -2.16 -16.75 16.47
C ALA A 30 -3.46 -16.11 16.96
N TRP A 31 -3.73 -14.85 16.56
CA TRP A 31 -4.99 -14.18 16.87
C TRP A 31 -6.17 -14.81 16.12
N ILE A 32 -6.01 -15.14 14.83
CA ILE A 32 -7.04 -15.82 14.03
C ILE A 32 -7.40 -17.17 14.66
N ASP A 33 -6.42 -17.94 15.13
CA ASP A 33 -6.64 -19.22 15.81
C ASP A 33 -7.39 -19.12 17.13
N ALA A 34 -7.30 -17.96 17.81
CA ALA A 34 -8.01 -17.70 19.05
C ALA A 34 -9.49 -17.32 18.84
N LEU A 35 -9.92 -17.04 17.60
CA LEU A 35 -11.31 -16.68 17.31
C LEU A 35 -12.25 -17.89 17.47
N PRO A 36 -13.48 -17.70 18.00
CA PRO A 36 -14.45 -18.78 18.10
C PRO A 36 -14.95 -19.19 16.70
N ALA A 37 -15.39 -20.45 16.58
CA ALA A 37 -16.07 -20.90 15.36
C ALA A 37 -17.39 -20.11 15.14
N PRO A 38 -17.71 -19.74 13.90
CA PRO A 38 -17.04 -20.11 12.64
C PRO A 38 -15.91 -19.15 12.20
N TYR A 39 -15.67 -18.06 12.93
CA TYR A 39 -14.87 -16.94 12.47
C TYR A 39 -13.40 -17.27 12.22
N SER A 40 -12.77 -18.14 13.02
CA SER A 40 -11.38 -18.53 12.80
C SER A 40 -11.16 -19.15 11.42
N ALA A 41 -12.08 -20.02 10.97
CA ALA A 41 -12.00 -20.64 9.66
C ALA A 41 -12.27 -19.65 8.52
N GLU A 42 -13.28 -18.79 8.66
CA GLU A 42 -13.63 -17.79 7.66
C GLU A 42 -12.49 -16.78 7.45
N ILE A 43 -11.96 -16.22 8.54
CA ILE A 43 -10.88 -15.23 8.48
C ILE A 43 -9.57 -15.86 7.99
N ARG A 44 -9.26 -17.09 8.41
CA ARG A 44 -8.08 -17.81 7.91
C ARG A 44 -8.13 -18.01 6.41
N ALA A 45 -9.31 -18.33 5.85
CA ALA A 45 -9.47 -18.48 4.41
C ALA A 45 -9.22 -17.17 3.65
N LEU A 46 -9.75 -16.05 4.14
CA LEU A 46 -9.54 -14.73 3.52
C LEU A 46 -8.07 -14.30 3.53
N PHE A 47 -7.36 -14.49 4.65
CA PHE A 47 -5.94 -14.16 4.71
C PHE A 47 -5.08 -15.09 3.82
N ALA A 48 -5.41 -16.38 3.77
CA ALA A 48 -4.72 -17.30 2.87
C ALA A 48 -4.91 -16.93 1.39
N GLU A 49 -6.12 -16.48 1.01
CA GLU A 49 -6.40 -15.99 -0.34
C GLU A 49 -5.57 -14.75 -0.69
N MET A 50 -5.54 -13.78 0.22
CA MET A 50 -4.74 -12.57 0.06
C MET A 50 -3.23 -12.85 0.00
N ASP A 51 -2.72 -13.75 0.84
CA ASP A 51 -1.31 -14.12 0.86
C ASP A 51 -0.91 -14.86 -0.44
N ALA A 52 -1.81 -15.66 -1.01
CA ALA A 52 -1.58 -16.40 -2.24
C ALA A 52 -1.59 -15.52 -3.50
N MET A 53 -2.36 -14.42 -3.51
CA MET A 53 -2.45 -13.49 -4.65
C MET A 53 -2.90 -14.14 -5.98
N GLU A 54 -3.68 -15.22 -5.90
CA GLU A 54 -4.12 -16.00 -7.06
C GLU A 54 -5.49 -15.55 -7.62
N THR A 55 -6.40 -15.11 -6.76
CA THR A 55 -7.74 -14.64 -7.14
C THR A 55 -7.72 -13.22 -7.70
N GLU A 56 -8.76 -12.86 -8.46
CA GLU A 56 -8.90 -11.50 -8.96
C GLU A 56 -9.11 -10.51 -7.80
N GLU A 57 -9.86 -10.90 -6.78
CA GLU A 57 -10.14 -10.13 -5.58
C GLU A 57 -8.86 -9.84 -4.77
N ALA A 58 -8.01 -10.84 -4.54
CA ALA A 58 -6.74 -10.64 -3.83
C ALA A 58 -5.82 -9.67 -4.58
N ARG A 59 -5.72 -9.83 -5.91
CA ARG A 59 -4.93 -8.93 -6.77
C ARG A 59 -5.49 -7.52 -6.80
N LEU A 60 -6.82 -7.38 -6.84
CA LEU A 60 -7.51 -6.10 -6.80
C LEU A 60 -7.25 -5.37 -5.47
N ILE A 61 -7.47 -6.04 -4.34
CA ILE A 61 -7.20 -5.46 -3.01
C ILE A 61 -5.75 -5.00 -2.93
N LYS A 62 -4.79 -5.80 -3.41
CA LYS A 62 -3.39 -5.42 -3.35
C LYS A 62 -3.04 -4.21 -4.22
N ALA A 63 -3.63 -4.10 -5.40
CA ALA A 63 -3.44 -2.93 -6.24
C ALA A 63 -4.02 -1.66 -5.60
N LEU A 64 -5.24 -1.76 -5.03
CA LEU A 64 -5.89 -0.65 -4.35
C LEU A 64 -5.13 -0.22 -3.08
N ASP A 65 -4.66 -1.17 -2.26
CA ASP A 65 -3.79 -0.96 -1.09
C ASP A 65 -2.58 -0.07 -1.46
N ARG A 66 -1.90 -0.42 -2.55
CA ARG A 66 -0.71 0.31 -2.98
C ARG A 66 -1.03 1.68 -3.56
N MET A 67 -2.14 1.81 -4.28
CA MET A 67 -2.57 3.10 -4.84
C MET A 67 -3.06 4.06 -3.77
N GLU A 68 -3.79 3.57 -2.76
CA GLU A 68 -4.24 4.39 -1.64
C GLU A 68 -3.05 5.06 -0.93
N ALA A 69 -1.97 4.32 -0.66
CA ALA A 69 -0.77 4.89 -0.08
C ALA A 69 -0.18 6.04 -0.91
N VAL A 70 -0.22 5.96 -2.24
CA VAL A 70 0.26 7.02 -3.14
C VAL A 70 -0.69 8.22 -3.13
N ILE A 71 -2.00 7.97 -3.23
CA ILE A 71 -3.02 9.02 -3.24
C ILE A 71 -2.96 9.81 -1.94
N THR A 72 -2.92 9.14 -0.79
CA THR A 72 -2.84 9.78 0.52
C THR A 72 -1.53 10.56 0.68
N HIS A 73 -0.42 10.07 0.11
CA HIS A 73 0.84 10.81 0.12
C HIS A 73 0.81 12.06 -0.76
N ASN A 74 0.11 12.04 -1.90
CA ASN A 74 -0.11 13.20 -2.76
C ASN A 74 -0.89 14.33 -2.06
N GLU A 75 -1.69 14.02 -1.03
CA GLU A 75 -2.38 15.02 -0.22
C GLU A 75 -1.46 15.75 0.79
N CYS A 76 -0.24 15.23 1.00
CA CYS A 76 0.75 15.84 1.87
C CYS A 76 1.63 16.84 1.11
N ASP A 77 2.15 17.84 1.82
CA ASP A 77 3.07 18.84 1.25
C ASP A 77 4.37 18.16 0.78
N PRO A 78 4.73 18.24 -0.53
CA PRO A 78 5.93 17.61 -1.05
C PRO A 78 7.23 18.07 -0.40
N SER A 79 7.27 19.23 0.26
CA SER A 79 8.44 19.68 1.03
C SER A 79 8.78 18.76 2.22
N THR A 80 7.82 17.93 2.65
CA THR A 80 8.00 16.97 3.74
C THR A 80 8.45 15.60 3.25
N TRP A 81 8.46 15.37 1.94
CA TRP A 81 8.82 14.09 1.35
C TRP A 81 10.33 13.85 1.42
N LEU A 82 10.71 12.61 1.72
CA LEU A 82 12.08 12.13 1.64
C LEU A 82 12.51 12.02 0.17
N PRO A 83 13.82 12.16 -0.14
CA PRO A 83 14.30 12.04 -1.52
C PRO A 83 13.92 10.73 -2.22
N LEU A 84 13.81 9.62 -1.48
CA LEU A 84 13.40 8.33 -2.03
C LEU A 84 11.92 8.28 -2.40
N GLU A 85 11.08 9.08 -1.72
CA GLU A 85 9.63 9.02 -1.87
C GLU A 85 9.19 9.55 -3.23
N TYR A 86 9.90 10.53 -3.79
CA TYR A 86 9.63 11.02 -5.15
C TYR A 86 9.67 9.91 -6.20
N GLU A 87 10.65 9.00 -6.16
CA GLU A 87 10.69 7.84 -7.06
C GLU A 87 9.66 6.77 -6.65
N LEU A 88 9.48 6.56 -5.35
CA LEU A 88 8.56 5.57 -4.83
C LEU A 88 7.13 5.87 -5.25
N GLN A 89 6.66 7.13 -5.17
CA GLN A 89 5.30 7.50 -5.56
C GLN A 89 5.00 7.24 -7.04
N HIS A 90 6.01 7.23 -7.92
CA HIS A 90 5.82 6.92 -9.34
C HIS A 90 5.75 5.41 -9.62
N THR A 91 6.42 4.60 -8.81
CA THR A 91 6.68 3.18 -9.08
C THR A 91 5.83 2.25 -8.22
N TYR A 92 5.45 2.69 -7.03
CA TYR A 92 4.70 1.89 -6.07
C TYR A 92 3.29 1.57 -6.60
N GLY A 93 2.90 0.29 -6.55
CA GLY A 93 1.61 -0.19 -7.02
C GLY A 93 1.48 -0.38 -8.54
N VAL A 94 2.47 0.01 -9.35
CA VAL A 94 2.40 -0.13 -10.83
C VAL A 94 2.32 -1.60 -11.25
N LYS A 95 3.15 -2.45 -10.65
CA LYS A 95 3.17 -3.89 -10.95
C LYS A 95 1.87 -4.55 -10.51
N GLU A 96 1.36 -4.18 -9.34
CA GLU A 96 0.14 -4.73 -8.76
C GLU A 96 -1.10 -4.33 -9.57
N ALA A 97 -1.13 -3.13 -10.17
CA ALA A 97 -2.22 -2.70 -11.06
C ALA A 97 -2.18 -3.34 -12.45
N ALA A 98 -1.01 -3.82 -12.90
CA ALA A 98 -0.75 -4.23 -14.29
C ALA A 98 -1.64 -5.36 -14.84
N PHE A 99 -2.38 -6.08 -13.99
CA PHE A 99 -3.25 -7.17 -14.41
C PHE A 99 -4.58 -6.73 -15.01
N SER A 100 -5.01 -5.50 -14.74
CA SER A 100 -6.30 -4.97 -15.16
C SER A 100 -6.09 -3.67 -15.94
N PRO A 101 -6.55 -3.58 -17.20
CA PRO A 101 -6.43 -2.34 -17.98
C PRO A 101 -7.00 -1.11 -17.27
N ILE A 102 -8.12 -1.28 -16.55
CA ILE A 102 -8.76 -0.19 -15.79
C ILE A 102 -7.88 0.25 -14.62
N LEU A 103 -7.23 -0.69 -13.91
CA LEU A 103 -6.32 -0.32 -12.82
C LEU A 103 -5.03 0.29 -13.35
N CYS A 104 -4.54 -0.11 -14.52
CA CYS A 104 -3.43 0.57 -15.19
C CYS A 104 -3.78 2.04 -15.49
N GLU A 105 -4.97 2.30 -16.04
CA GLU A 105 -5.45 3.65 -16.32
C GLU A 105 -5.60 4.48 -15.04
N LEU A 106 -6.21 3.89 -14.00
CA LEU A 106 -6.32 4.55 -12.70
C LEU A 106 -4.93 4.86 -12.12
N ARG A 107 -4.01 3.91 -12.15
CA ARG A 107 -2.65 4.10 -11.64
C ARG A 107 -1.90 5.18 -12.41
N ALA A 108 -2.10 5.28 -13.72
CA ALA A 108 -1.53 6.34 -14.54
C ALA A 108 -2.07 7.72 -14.13
N ALA A 109 -3.39 7.84 -13.91
CA ALA A 109 -3.97 9.09 -13.40
C ALA A 109 -3.41 9.50 -12.04
N VAL A 110 -3.16 8.53 -11.14
CA VAL A 110 -2.48 8.80 -9.86
C VAL A 110 -1.05 9.30 -10.07
N ASN A 111 -0.32 8.82 -11.08
CA ASN A 111 1.00 9.37 -11.42
C ASN A 111 0.93 10.81 -11.96
N ASP A 112 -0.09 11.13 -12.76
CA ASP A 112 -0.31 12.51 -13.21
C ASP A 112 -0.54 13.45 -12.01
N GLU A 113 -1.20 12.97 -10.94
CA GLU A 113 -1.35 13.73 -9.69
C GLU A 113 -0.02 13.91 -8.94
N VAL A 114 0.84 12.88 -8.89
CA VAL A 114 2.19 12.99 -8.31
C VAL A 114 2.99 14.07 -9.04
N ASP A 115 3.00 14.03 -10.38
CA ASP A 115 3.68 15.01 -11.22
C ASP A 115 3.16 16.44 -10.96
N ALA A 116 1.85 16.60 -10.84
CA ALA A 116 1.22 17.89 -10.54
C ALA A 116 1.62 18.42 -9.14
N ALA A 117 1.65 17.55 -8.13
CA ALA A 117 2.07 17.92 -6.77
C ALA A 117 3.52 18.40 -6.74
N ILE A 118 4.43 17.67 -7.39
CA ILE A 118 5.85 18.03 -7.48
C ILE A 118 6.03 19.35 -8.23
N ALA A 119 5.32 19.53 -9.36
CA ALA A 119 5.39 20.76 -10.15
C ALA A 119 4.89 21.99 -9.36
N ALA A 120 3.82 21.84 -8.59
CA ALA A 120 3.29 22.90 -7.74
C ALA A 120 4.32 23.32 -6.67
N HIS A 121 4.94 22.36 -6.00
CA HIS A 121 5.97 22.61 -5.00
C HIS A 121 7.17 23.39 -5.57
N HIS A 122 7.70 22.98 -6.72
CA HIS A 122 8.80 23.70 -7.37
C HIS A 122 8.41 25.12 -7.82
N ALA A 123 7.16 25.34 -8.23
CA ALA A 123 6.69 26.67 -8.61
C ALA A 123 6.62 27.62 -7.40
N GLU A 124 6.29 27.12 -6.21
CA GLU A 124 6.28 27.87 -4.96
C GLU A 124 7.71 28.25 -4.51
N GLU A 125 8.67 27.32 -4.56
CA GLU A 125 10.08 27.59 -4.25
C GLU A 125 10.67 28.69 -5.15
N HIS A 126 10.29 28.70 -6.44
CA HIS A 126 10.72 29.72 -7.40
C HIS A 126 10.03 31.07 -7.22
N HIS A 127 8.89 31.14 -6.53
CA HIS A 127 8.20 32.41 -6.24
C HIS A 127 8.72 33.11 -4.98
N GLU A 128 9.28 32.33 -4.04
CA GLU A 128 9.85 32.85 -2.79
C GLU A 128 11.33 33.29 -2.88
N THR A 129 11.99 33.05 -4.03
CA THR A 129 13.40 33.42 -4.29
C THR A 129 13.56 34.64 -5.20
#